data_AF-E5AK72-F1
#
_entry.id   AF-E5AK72-F1
#
_cell.length_a   1.000
_cell.length_b   1.000
_cell.length_c   1.000
_cell.angle_alpha   90.00
_cell.angle_beta   90.00
_cell.angle_gamma   90.00
#
_symmetry.space_group_name_H-M   'P 1'
#
loop_
_entity.id
_entity.type
_entity.pdbx_description
1 polymer ?
#
loop_
_entity_poly.entity_id
_entity_poly.type
_entity_poly.pdbx_seq_one_letter_code
_entity_poly.pdbx_strand_id
1 'polypeptide(L)'
;MCWVYQYGPELDKRIRRHLKQTNDSWRVDETYIKVKGQWMYLYRAVDSKANTIDFCLSKTRDQKAAKRFFKKALRSFHVSKPRVITVDKNPAYPIAIEQLKKEKSIPDGMQLRQQKYLNNVVEQDHRFIKKRIRSMLGLKSLDTAISILSEVEPMHMIKKEQIIQNQKEFVHQLFGLVA
;
A
#
# COMPACT_ATOMS: atom_id res chain seq x y z
N MET A 1 -14.14 5.35 19.14
CA MET A 1 -14.16 4.75 17.79
C MET A 1 -13.68 3.30 17.86
N CYS A 2 -14.48 2.36 18.39
CA CYS A 2 -14.08 0.95 18.47
C CYS A 2 -14.18 0.21 17.13
N TRP A 3 -15.08 0.68 16.24
CA TRP A 3 -15.34 0.04 14.95
C TRP A 3 -14.10 0.00 14.03
N VAL A 4 -13.38 1.12 13.89
CA VAL A 4 -12.20 1.21 12.99
C VAL A 4 -11.09 0.21 13.38
N TYR A 5 -10.86 0.02 14.68
CA TYR A 5 -9.84 -0.93 15.17
C TYR A 5 -10.19 -2.38 14.87
N GLN A 6 -11.48 -2.72 14.94
CA GLN A 6 -11.93 -4.09 14.74
C GLN A 6 -12.14 -4.40 13.25
N TYR A 7 -12.80 -3.51 12.52
CA TYR A 7 -13.26 -3.78 11.16
C TYR A 7 -12.27 -3.33 10.08
N GLY A 8 -11.43 -2.32 10.32
CA GLY A 8 -10.43 -1.87 9.34
C GLY A 8 -9.45 -2.98 8.93
N PRO A 9 -8.75 -3.64 9.88
CA PRO A 9 -7.87 -4.75 9.56
C PRO A 9 -8.58 -5.94 8.91
N GLU A 10 -9.81 -6.25 9.31
CA GLU A 10 -10.59 -7.35 8.74
C GLU A 10 -11.02 -7.02 7.29
N LEU A 11 -11.38 -5.77 7.01
CA LEU A 11 -11.66 -5.27 5.66
C LEU A 11 -10.45 -5.43 4.74
N ASP A 12 -9.28 -4.94 5.15
CA ASP A 12 -8.03 -5.08 4.39
C ASP A 12 -7.69 -6.55 4.13
N LYS A 13 -7.91 -7.43 5.12
CA LYS A 13 -7.67 -8.86 4.96
C LYS A 13 -8.61 -9.52 3.95
N ARG A 14 -9.91 -9.22 4.00
CA ARG A 14 -10.92 -9.83 3.12
C ARG A 14 -10.82 -9.32 1.68
N ILE A 15 -10.56 -8.03 1.49
CA ILE A 15 -10.53 -7.44 0.14
C ILE A 15 -9.41 -8.04 -0.71
N ARG A 16 -8.25 -8.36 -0.12
CA ARG A 16 -7.05 -8.84 -0.83
C ARG A 16 -7.30 -10.07 -1.71
N ARG A 17 -8.28 -10.92 -1.38
CA ARG A 17 -8.67 -12.09 -2.18
C ARG A 17 -9.53 -11.76 -3.39
N HIS A 18 -10.20 -10.62 -3.36
CA HIS A 18 -11.14 -10.17 -4.38
C HIS A 18 -10.53 -9.09 -5.29
N LEU A 19 -9.30 -8.64 -5.01
CA LEU A 19 -8.59 -7.69 -5.86
C LEU A 19 -8.17 -8.37 -7.17
N LYS A 20 -8.33 -7.62 -8.26
CA LYS A 20 -7.81 -7.95 -9.59
C LYS A 20 -6.29 -8.05 -9.51
N GLN A 21 -5.74 -8.92 -10.35
CA GLN A 21 -4.30 -9.10 -10.43
C GLN A 21 -3.61 -7.80 -10.88
N THR A 22 -2.60 -7.35 -10.13
CA THR A 22 -1.81 -6.16 -10.47
C THR A 22 -0.80 -6.47 -11.56
N ASN A 23 -0.31 -5.44 -12.24
CA ASN A 23 0.75 -5.62 -13.24
C ASN A 23 2.14 -5.83 -12.61
N ASP A 24 3.12 -6.07 -13.48
CA ASP A 24 4.52 -6.37 -13.17
C ASP A 24 5.41 -5.10 -13.08
N SER A 25 4.84 -3.91 -13.25
CA SER A 25 5.53 -2.61 -13.24
C SER A 25 5.10 -1.76 -12.05
N TRP A 26 5.91 -1.79 -11.00
CA TRP A 26 5.59 -1.13 -9.75
C TRP A 26 6.20 0.27 -9.68
N ARG A 27 5.50 1.18 -9.01
CA ARG A 27 5.96 2.50 -8.58
C ARG A 27 5.84 2.55 -7.08
N VAL A 28 6.95 2.78 -6.40
CA VAL A 28 7.04 2.74 -4.95
C VAL A 28 7.60 4.06 -4.47
N ASP A 29 6.91 4.66 -3.52
CA ASP A 29 7.30 5.91 -2.91
C ASP A 29 6.81 5.97 -1.46
N GLU A 30 7.46 6.81 -0.66
CA GLU A 30 7.06 7.09 0.71
C GLU A 30 6.44 8.47 0.81
N THR A 31 5.39 8.58 1.62
CA THR A 31 4.83 9.87 1.97
C THR A 31 4.80 10.09 3.48
N TYR A 32 4.96 11.35 3.88
CA TYR A 32 4.94 11.73 5.28
C TYR A 32 3.50 11.90 5.77
N ILE A 33 3.18 11.31 6.92
CA ILE A 33 1.92 11.52 7.65
C ILE A 33 2.22 11.87 9.10
N LYS A 34 1.41 12.75 9.70
CA LYS A 34 1.61 13.21 11.07
C LYS A 34 0.79 12.35 12.04
N VAL A 35 1.47 11.68 12.97
CA VAL A 35 0.89 10.82 14.00
C VAL A 35 1.43 11.25 15.36
N LYS A 36 0.54 11.62 16.29
CA LYS A 36 0.84 12.12 17.63
C LYS A 36 1.89 13.25 17.62
N GLY A 37 1.76 14.16 16.65
CA GLY A 37 2.71 15.27 16.48
C GLY A 37 4.00 14.93 15.74
N GLN A 38 4.32 13.65 15.53
CA GLN A 38 5.54 13.19 14.88
C GLN A 38 5.29 12.83 13.41
N TRP A 39 6.26 13.13 12.54
CA TRP A 39 6.22 12.70 11.15
C TRP A 39 6.63 11.23 11.04
N MET A 40 5.79 10.45 10.35
CA MET A 40 6.01 9.03 10.06
C MET A 40 5.93 8.79 8.56
N TYR A 41 6.50 7.67 8.12
CA TYR A 41 6.64 7.31 6.71
C TYR A 41 5.60 6.26 6.32
N LEU A 42 4.69 6.63 5.45
CA LEU A 42 3.75 5.72 4.80
C LEU A 42 4.34 5.28 3.46
N TYR A 43 4.85 4.06 3.43
CA TYR A 43 5.30 3.38 2.23
C TYR A 43 4.09 2.95 1.41
N ARG A 44 4.12 3.18 0.10
CA ARG A 44 3.06 2.76 -0.82
C ARG A 44 3.65 2.25 -2.12
N ALA A 45 2.97 1.25 -2.68
CA ALA A 45 3.25 0.74 -4.00
C ALA A 45 1.98 0.78 -4.83
N VAL A 46 2.11 1.27 -6.06
CA VAL A 46 1.07 1.21 -7.08
C VAL A 46 1.62 0.60 -8.35
N ASP A 47 0.75 -0.01 -9.14
CA ASP A 47 1.08 -0.54 -10.44
C ASP A 47 1.08 0.59 -11.51
N SER A 48 1.47 0.29 -12.75
CA SER A 48 1.44 1.30 -13.83
C SER A 48 0.06 1.84 -14.20
N LYS A 49 -1.02 1.16 -13.80
CA LYS A 49 -2.42 1.59 -13.99
C LYS A 49 -2.97 2.29 -12.74
N ALA A 50 -2.12 2.67 -11.79
CA ALA A 50 -2.48 3.27 -10.50
C ALA A 50 -3.28 2.34 -9.57
N ASN A 51 -3.25 1.03 -9.80
CA ASN A 51 -3.83 0.06 -8.88
C ASN A 51 -2.93 -0.08 -7.65
N THR A 52 -3.52 -0.20 -6.46
CA THR A 52 -2.74 -0.22 -5.22
C THR A 52 -2.26 -1.63 -4.95
N ILE A 53 -0.94 -1.78 -4.79
CA ILE A 53 -0.30 -3.07 -4.51
C ILE A 53 -0.33 -3.32 -3.01
N ASP A 54 0.30 -2.44 -2.23
CA ASP A 54 0.26 -2.48 -0.78
C ASP A 54 0.69 -1.14 -0.16
N PHE A 55 0.49 -1.02 1.15
CA PHE A 55 0.89 0.12 1.98
C PHE A 55 1.48 -0.35 3.32
N CYS A 56 2.39 0.42 3.91
CA CYS A 56 2.91 0.15 5.26
C CYS A 56 3.31 1.45 5.96
N LEU A 57 2.82 1.64 7.18
CA LEU A 57 3.27 2.74 8.03
C LEU A 57 4.54 2.33 8.80
N SER A 58 5.51 3.24 8.89
CA SER A 58 6.75 3.07 9.64
C SER A 58 7.15 4.37 10.34
N LYS A 59 7.78 4.25 11.51
CA LYS A 59 8.37 5.40 12.21
C LYS A 59 9.67 5.87 11.55
N THR A 60 10.40 4.95 10.93
CA THR A 60 11.72 5.18 10.33
C THR A 60 11.70 4.98 8.83
N ARG A 61 12.58 5.71 8.15
CA ARG A 61 12.89 5.57 6.71
C ARG A 61 14.20 4.83 6.53
N ASP A 62 14.23 3.58 6.96
CA ASP A 62 15.43 2.72 6.93
C ASP A 62 15.26 1.51 6.00
N GLN A 63 16.37 0.80 5.76
CA GLN A 63 16.40 -0.39 4.92
C GLN A 63 15.50 -1.51 5.47
N LYS A 64 15.37 -1.64 6.79
CA LYS A 64 14.55 -2.67 7.43
C LYS A 64 13.07 -2.42 7.17
N ALA A 65 12.63 -1.16 7.24
CA ALA A 65 11.28 -0.73 6.93
C ALA A 65 10.95 -0.95 5.44
N ALA A 66 11.85 -0.54 4.54
CA ALA A 66 11.68 -0.78 3.10
C ALA A 66 11.59 -2.28 2.78
N LYS A 67 12.48 -3.10 3.36
CA LYS A 67 12.46 -4.57 3.20
C LYS A 67 11.16 -5.17 3.74
N ARG A 68 10.71 -4.75 4.93
CA ARG A 68 9.44 -5.19 5.52
C ARG A 68 8.26 -4.86 4.61
N PHE A 69 8.26 -3.66 4.03
CA PHE A 69 7.24 -3.23 3.08
C PHE A 69 7.19 -4.13 1.84
N PHE A 70 8.32 -4.36 1.17
CA PHE A 70 8.35 -5.23 -0.01
C PHE A 70 7.96 -6.67 0.33
N LYS A 71 8.40 -7.23 1.47
CA LYS A 71 7.96 -8.57 1.91
C LYS A 71 6.46 -8.63 2.11
N LYS A 72 5.84 -7.59 2.68
CA LYS A 72 4.39 -7.50 2.84
C LYS A 72 3.70 -7.49 1.48
N ALA A 73 4.16 -6.63 0.56
CA ALA A 73 3.59 -6.50 -0.78
C ALA A 73 3.66 -7.81 -1.57
N LEU A 74 4.83 -8.48 -1.59
CA LEU A 74 5.05 -9.73 -2.33
C LEU A 74 4.28 -10.93 -1.78
N ARG A 75 3.80 -10.87 -0.53
CA ARG A 75 2.97 -11.93 0.07
C ARG A 75 1.50 -11.86 -0.34
N SER A 76 1.08 -10.76 -0.96
CA SER A 76 -0.32 -10.56 -1.32
C SER A 76 -0.69 -11.35 -2.58
N PHE A 77 -1.84 -12.03 -2.56
CA PHE A 77 -2.27 -12.94 -3.63
C PHE A 77 -2.54 -12.24 -4.97
N HIS A 78 -3.03 -11.01 -4.94
CA HIS A 78 -3.35 -10.24 -6.14
C HIS A 78 -2.11 -9.65 -6.82
N VAL A 79 -0.93 -9.83 -6.22
CA VAL A 79 0.30 -9.15 -6.65
C VAL A 79 1.12 -10.06 -7.57
N SER A 80 1.28 -9.62 -8.82
CA SER A 80 2.19 -10.28 -9.76
C SER A 80 3.64 -10.03 -9.39
N LYS A 81 4.52 -11.01 -9.68
CA LYS A 81 5.97 -10.85 -9.50
C LYS A 81 6.46 -9.62 -10.30
N PRO A 82 7.18 -8.67 -9.67
CA PRO A 82 7.60 -7.46 -10.36
C PRO A 82 8.71 -7.76 -11.35
N ARG A 83 8.54 -7.28 -12.58
CA ARG A 83 9.61 -7.19 -13.58
C ARG A 83 10.41 -5.90 -13.41
N VAL A 84 9.73 -4.81 -13.05
CA VAL A 84 10.35 -3.49 -12.86
C VAL A 84 9.76 -2.85 -11.61
N ILE A 85 10.62 -2.31 -10.75
CA ILE A 85 10.22 -1.43 -9.66
C ILE A 85 10.88 -0.08 -9.88
N THR A 86 10.06 0.95 -10.03
CA THR A 86 10.50 2.34 -10.03
C THR A 86 10.40 2.88 -8.61
N VAL A 87 11.51 3.40 -8.10
CA VAL A 87 11.60 4.01 -6.76
C VAL A 87 12.15 5.42 -6.86
N ASP A 88 11.93 6.24 -5.83
CA ASP A 88 12.70 7.48 -5.68
C ASP A 88 14.18 7.19 -5.31
N LYS A 89 15.05 8.20 -5.37
CA LYS A 89 16.50 8.10 -5.13
C LYS A 89 16.87 7.83 -3.66
N ASN A 90 15.98 7.25 -2.85
CA ASN A 90 16.27 6.89 -1.47
C ASN A 90 17.28 5.71 -1.42
N PRO A 91 18.45 5.87 -0.75
CA PRO A 91 19.47 4.83 -0.69
C PRO A 91 19.02 3.55 0.04
N ALA A 92 17.93 3.60 0.81
CA ALA A 92 17.38 2.42 1.49
C ALA A 92 16.82 1.38 0.51
N TYR A 93 16.28 1.80 -0.64
CA TYR A 93 15.61 0.90 -1.58
C TYR A 93 16.55 -0.06 -2.31
N PRO A 94 17.66 0.38 -2.93
CA PRO A 94 18.59 -0.54 -3.59
C PRO A 94 19.08 -1.65 -2.66
N ILE A 95 19.44 -1.29 -1.43
CA ILE A 95 19.96 -2.23 -0.44
C ILE A 95 18.88 -3.23 0.00
N ALA A 96 17.65 -2.75 0.23
CA ALA A 96 16.52 -3.63 0.55
C ALA A 96 16.21 -4.61 -0.60
N ILE A 97 16.24 -4.15 -1.86
CA ILE A 97 15.98 -4.98 -3.04
C ILE A 97 17.08 -6.01 -3.24
N GLU A 98 18.35 -5.63 -3.07
CA GLU A 98 19.48 -6.57 -3.18
C GLU A 98 19.35 -7.70 -2.15
N GLN A 99 18.98 -7.39 -0.91
CA GLN A 99 18.72 -8.40 0.11
C GLN A 99 17.55 -9.32 -0.27
N LEU A 100 16.50 -8.79 -0.89
CA LEU A 100 15.35 -9.58 -1.34
C LEU A 100 15.66 -10.49 -2.53
N LYS A 101 16.58 -10.07 -3.42
CA LYS A 101 17.13 -10.93 -4.48
C LYS A 101 17.95 -12.08 -3.88
N LYS A 102 18.84 -11.79 -2.91
CA LYS A 102 19.61 -12.83 -2.18
C LYS A 102 18.69 -13.85 -1.48
N GLU A 103 17.56 -13.40 -0.95
CA GLU A 103 16.52 -14.24 -0.34
C GLU A 103 15.61 -14.96 -1.36
N LYS A 104 15.84 -14.81 -2.67
CA LYS A 104 15.02 -15.34 -3.77
C LYS A 104 13.53 -14.94 -3.69
N SER A 105 13.23 -13.84 -3.00
CA SER A 105 11.85 -13.32 -2.84
C SER A 105 11.41 -12.52 -4.07
N ILE A 106 12.35 -11.95 -4.82
CA ILE A 106 12.14 -11.20 -6.07
C ILE A 106 12.96 -11.89 -7.16
N PRO A 107 12.49 -11.92 -8.43
CA PRO A 107 13.29 -12.44 -9.54
C PRO A 107 14.63 -11.71 -9.71
N ASP A 108 15.71 -12.44 -10.00
CA ASP A 108 17.04 -11.83 -10.18
C ASP A 108 17.07 -10.83 -11.34
N GLY A 109 16.33 -11.14 -12.41
CA GLY A 109 16.15 -10.28 -13.60
C GLY A 109 15.28 -9.04 -13.38
N MET A 110 14.74 -8.82 -12.18
CA MET A 110 13.98 -7.62 -11.87
C MET A 110 14.86 -6.37 -12.00
N GLN A 111 14.35 -5.36 -12.71
CA GLN A 111 15.05 -4.08 -12.92
C GLN A 111 14.60 -3.03 -11.91
N LEU A 112 15.57 -2.43 -11.20
CA LEU A 112 15.34 -1.25 -10.37
C LEU A 112 15.54 0.02 -11.22
N ARG A 113 14.55 0.91 -11.23
CA ARG A 113 14.63 2.21 -11.92
C ARG A 113 14.50 3.34 -10.92
N GLN A 114 15.33 4.38 -11.09
CA GLN A 114 15.27 5.62 -10.30
C GLN A 114 14.92 6.79 -11.21
N GLN A 115 13.69 6.80 -11.74
CA GLN A 115 13.21 7.82 -12.67
C GLN A 115 12.11 8.66 -12.02
N LYS A 116 12.45 9.93 -11.70
CA LYS A 116 11.56 10.87 -10.99
C LYS A 116 10.18 10.99 -11.64
N TYR A 117 10.11 11.20 -12.96
CA TYR A 117 8.85 11.48 -13.66
C TYR A 117 7.86 10.31 -13.67
N LEU A 118 8.34 9.06 -13.52
CA LEU A 118 7.47 7.89 -13.50
C LEU A 118 6.76 7.71 -12.15
N ASN A 119 7.20 8.41 -11.11
CA ASN A 119 6.56 8.40 -9.79
C ASN A 119 5.34 9.32 -9.69
N ASN A 120 5.04 10.11 -10.72
CA ASN A 120 3.86 10.98 -10.74
C ASN A 120 2.56 10.24 -10.40
N VAL A 121 2.42 8.96 -10.79
CA VAL A 121 1.24 8.15 -10.50
C VAL A 121 1.09 7.87 -9.00
N VAL A 122 2.17 7.49 -8.32
CA VAL A 122 2.14 7.24 -6.87
C VAL A 122 2.02 8.55 -6.09
N GLU A 123 2.65 9.63 -6.57
CA GLU A 123 2.51 10.97 -5.99
C GLU A 123 1.07 11.52 -6.10
N GLN A 124 0.38 11.27 -7.21
CA GLN A 124 -1.04 11.61 -7.34
C GLN A 124 -1.89 10.79 -6.37
N ASP A 125 -1.59 9.50 -6.23
CA ASP A 125 -2.27 8.60 -5.29
C ASP A 125 -2.13 9.06 -3.83
N HIS A 126 -0.98 9.64 -3.47
CA HIS A 126 -0.74 10.25 -2.16
C HIS A 126 -1.74 11.36 -1.81
N ARG A 127 -2.26 12.09 -2.82
CA ARG A 127 -3.18 13.21 -2.59
C ARG A 127 -4.47 12.76 -1.93
N PHE A 128 -4.99 11.58 -2.31
CA PHE A 128 -6.20 11.03 -1.72
C PHE A 128 -6.04 10.81 -0.21
N ILE A 129 -4.97 10.11 0.18
CA ILE A 129 -4.70 9.82 1.60
C ILE A 129 -4.37 11.07 2.39
N LYS A 130 -3.56 11.98 1.84
CA LYS A 130 -3.28 13.26 2.50
C LYS A 130 -4.56 14.07 2.73
N LYS A 131 -5.49 14.07 1.77
CA LYS A 131 -6.79 14.75 1.91
C LYS A 131 -7.62 14.10 3.02
N ARG A 132 -7.72 12.77 3.06
CA ARG A 132 -8.49 12.03 4.08
C ARG A 132 -7.89 12.20 5.48
N ILE A 133 -6.57 12.09 5.64
CA ILE A 133 -5.91 12.28 6.93
C ILE A 133 -6.03 13.73 7.42
N ARG A 134 -5.92 14.71 6.52
CA ARG A 134 -6.07 16.13 6.89
C ARG A 134 -7.44 16.44 7.48
N SER A 135 -8.50 15.81 6.98
CA SER A 135 -9.86 15.97 7.55
C SER A 135 -10.05 15.33 8.93
N MET A 136 -9.15 14.45 9.37
CA MET A 136 -9.29 13.71 10.64
C MET A 136 -8.69 14.42 11.86
N LEU A 137 -8.27 15.69 11.72
CA LEU A 137 -7.69 16.53 12.79
C LEU A 137 -6.45 15.90 13.49
N GLY A 138 -5.77 14.98 12.81
CA GLY A 138 -4.53 14.35 13.26
C GLY A 138 -4.73 13.01 13.97
N LEU A 139 -3.81 12.07 13.69
CA LEU A 139 -3.83 10.72 14.23
C LEU A 139 -3.19 10.71 15.63
N LYS A 140 -3.82 10.10 16.64
CA LYS A 140 -3.38 10.22 18.05
C LYS A 140 -2.41 9.13 18.51
N SER A 141 -2.40 7.96 17.85
CA SER A 141 -1.45 6.87 18.13
C SER A 141 -1.09 6.12 16.85
N LEU A 142 0.01 5.35 16.90
CA LEU A 142 0.43 4.52 15.77
C LEU A 142 -0.60 3.44 15.45
N ASP A 143 -1.14 2.77 16.46
CA ASP A 143 -2.10 1.67 16.25
C ASP A 143 -3.43 2.19 15.68
N THR A 144 -3.85 3.38 16.13
CA THR A 144 -4.99 4.10 15.51
C THR A 144 -4.68 4.42 14.05
N ALA A 145 -3.49 4.93 13.76
CA ALA A 145 -3.09 5.30 12.40
C ALA A 145 -3.10 4.08 11.47
N ILE A 146 -2.56 2.95 11.93
CA ILE A 146 -2.57 1.69 11.19
C ILE A 146 -4.02 1.24 10.95
N SER A 147 -4.86 1.23 11.98
CA SER A 147 -6.26 0.79 11.86
C SER A 147 -7.07 1.66 10.89
N ILE A 148 -6.89 2.98 10.96
CA ILE A 148 -7.53 3.94 10.04
C ILE A 148 -7.02 3.73 8.60
N LEU A 149 -5.72 3.57 8.40
CA LEU A 149 -5.17 3.30 7.07
C LEU A 149 -5.69 1.99 6.50
N SER A 150 -5.81 0.95 7.33
CA SER A 150 -6.40 -0.34 6.97
C SER A 150 -7.88 -0.25 6.60
N GLU A 151 -8.58 0.81 6.95
CA GLU A 151 -9.94 1.07 6.46
C GLU A 151 -9.93 1.92 5.18
N VAL A 152 -9.17 3.02 5.20
CA VAL A 152 -9.14 4.02 4.12
C VAL A 152 -8.57 3.46 2.81
N GLU A 153 -7.50 2.66 2.89
CA GLU A 153 -6.82 2.12 1.71
C GLU A 153 -7.68 1.10 0.97
N PRO A 154 -8.24 0.05 1.62
CA PRO A 154 -9.20 -0.84 0.96
C PRO A 154 -10.39 -0.11 0.36
N MET A 155 -10.98 0.85 1.07
CA MET A 155 -12.10 1.64 0.54
C MET A 155 -11.69 2.41 -0.73
N HIS A 156 -10.45 2.90 -0.79
CA HIS A 156 -9.91 3.52 -1.99
C HIS A 156 -9.70 2.51 -3.14
N MET A 157 -9.24 1.30 -2.84
CA MET A 157 -9.11 0.22 -3.83
C MET A 157 -10.47 -0.16 -4.42
N ILE A 158 -11.52 -0.27 -3.59
CA ILE A 158 -12.90 -0.50 -4.04
C ILE A 158 -13.32 0.63 -4.98
N LYS A 159 -13.13 1.89 -4.56
CA LYS A 159 -13.52 3.08 -5.35
C LYS A 159 -12.79 3.17 -6.70
N LYS A 160 -11.59 2.61 -6.80
CA LYS A 160 -10.81 2.49 -8.04
C LYS A 160 -11.22 1.27 -8.90
N GLU A 161 -12.28 0.56 -8.53
CA GLU A 161 -12.77 -0.62 -9.25
C GLU A 161 -11.74 -1.75 -9.36
N GLN A 162 -10.86 -1.86 -8.35
CA GLN A 162 -9.81 -2.88 -8.31
C GLN A 162 -10.31 -4.26 -7.93
N ILE A 163 -11.59 -4.42 -7.61
CA ILE A 163 -12.18 -5.72 -7.25
C ILE A 163 -12.71 -6.45 -8.50
N ILE A 164 -12.62 -7.78 -8.50
CA ILE A 164 -13.03 -8.65 -9.61
C ILE A 164 -14.56 -8.71 -9.72
N GLN A 165 -15.25 -8.81 -8.58
CA GLN A 165 -16.72 -8.82 -8.50
C GLN A 165 -17.32 -7.42 -8.60
N ASN A 166 -18.61 -7.36 -8.91
CA ASN A 166 -19.38 -6.12 -8.85
C ASN A 166 -19.31 -5.51 -7.43
N GLN A 167 -19.07 -4.20 -7.33
CA GLN A 167 -18.98 -3.48 -6.05
C GLN A 167 -20.18 -3.71 -5.15
N LYS A 168 -21.39 -3.76 -5.70
CA LYS A 168 -22.60 -4.00 -4.91
C LYS A 168 -22.57 -5.40 -4.30
N GLU A 169 -22.39 -6.43 -5.12
CA GLU A 169 -22.32 -7.84 -4.67
C GLU A 169 -21.20 -8.05 -3.65
N PHE A 170 -20.03 -7.44 -3.87
CA PHE A 170 -18.92 -7.52 -2.94
C PHE A 170 -19.26 -6.90 -1.57
N VAL A 171 -19.90 -5.73 -1.53
CA VAL A 171 -20.32 -5.09 -0.28
C VAL A 171 -21.36 -5.95 0.45
N HIS A 172 -22.33 -6.52 -0.28
CA HIS A 172 -23.31 -7.44 0.28
C HIS A 172 -22.64 -8.69 0.90
N GLN A 173 -21.72 -9.33 0.18
CA GLN A 173 -20.98 -10.51 0.65
C GLN A 173 -20.08 -10.18 1.86
N LEU A 174 -19.45 -9.01 1.84
CA LEU A 174 -18.50 -8.59 2.88
C LEU A 174 -19.17 -8.34 4.23
N PHE A 175 -20.34 -7.71 4.21
CA PHE A 175 -21.11 -7.35 5.42
C PHE A 175 -22.20 -8.36 5.78
N GLY A 176 -22.40 -9.41 4.97
CA GLY A 176 -23.49 -10.36 5.17
C GLY A 176 -24.87 -9.71 5.06
N LEU A 177 -24.95 -8.58 4.33
CA LEU A 177 -26.21 -7.90 4.04
C LEU A 177 -26.88 -8.71 2.94
N VAL A 178 -27.81 -9.57 3.35
CA VAL A 178 -28.63 -10.45 2.52
C VAL A 178 -29.01 -9.74 1.20
N ALA A 179 -28.81 -10.45 0.08
CA ALA A 179 -29.36 -10.07 -1.22
C ALA A 179 -30.84 -10.45 -1.28
#